data_AF-A0A1X0D3L9-F1
#
_entry.id   AF-A0A1X0D3L9-F1
#
_cell.length_a   1.000
_cell.length_b   1.000
_cell.length_c   1.000
_cell.angle_alpha   90.00
_cell.angle_beta   90.00
_cell.angle_gamma   90.00
#
_symmetry.space_group_name_H-M   'P 1'
#
loop_
_entity.id
_entity.type
_entity.pdbx_description
1 polymer ?
#
loop_
_entity_poly.entity_id
_entity_poly.type
_entity_poly.pdbx_seq_one_letter_code
_entity_poly.pdbx_strand_id
1 'polypeptide(L)'
;MSELELLTRAHALFLGESAPMAVGAPDAEKAVAALGAGADRVAVTAGYRRTITDARTDFWRAGVTDGTAHTRLADAHAEHAEARTATGRILAEARADQVPTSNSPVAQREALRRRIRRLRAQHRHVLAARNNARRRAAALRALRYLAQRRGRTGLKLTLPQGARAAAVRSALSRLGRPYVWGATGPDTFDCSGLTQWSYRQAGISLPRTTYEQINIGIPVARSDVQPGDLVFPSTGHVQMAIGNGMVVEAPEPGRNVQISRLGSAIAIRRPG
;
A
#
# COMPACT_ATOMS: atom_id res chain seq x y z
N MET A 1 11.03 -21.24 -28.85
CA MET A 1 10.73 -19.82 -28.67
C MET A 1 12.05 -19.09 -28.42
N SER A 2 12.41 -18.14 -29.28
CA SER A 2 13.67 -17.39 -29.17
C SER A 2 13.58 -16.26 -28.12
N GLU A 3 14.73 -15.77 -27.62
CA GLU A 3 14.78 -14.61 -26.71
C GLU A 3 14.10 -13.38 -27.34
N LEU A 4 14.33 -13.16 -28.64
CA LEU A 4 13.75 -12.04 -29.37
C LEU A 4 12.22 -12.14 -29.47
N GLU A 5 11.67 -13.34 -29.71
CA GLU A 5 10.22 -13.58 -29.70
C GLU A 5 9.60 -13.28 -28.34
N LEU A 6 10.26 -13.71 -27.25
CA LEU A 6 9.79 -13.45 -25.90
C LEU A 6 9.79 -11.95 -25.57
N LEU A 7 10.87 -11.24 -25.91
CA LEU A 7 10.97 -9.79 -25.71
C LEU A 7 9.95 -9.02 -26.58
N THR A 8 9.70 -9.49 -27.80
CA THR A 8 8.68 -8.89 -28.68
C THR A 8 7.29 -9.04 -28.07
N ARG A 9 6.92 -10.25 -27.61
CA ARG A 9 5.64 -10.49 -26.92
C ARG A 9 5.53 -9.67 -25.63
N ALA A 10 6.61 -9.59 -24.85
CA ALA A 10 6.61 -8.81 -23.62
C ALA A 10 6.41 -7.31 -23.88
N HIS A 11 7.05 -6.74 -24.91
CA HIS A 11 6.86 -5.33 -25.28
C HIS A 11 5.43 -5.06 -25.80
N ALA A 12 4.83 -6.02 -26.52
CA ALA A 12 3.48 -5.90 -27.04
C ALA A 12 2.42 -5.70 -25.94
N LEU A 13 2.67 -6.18 -24.73
CA LEU A 13 1.79 -5.96 -23.57
C LEU A 13 1.63 -4.48 -23.19
N PHE A 14 2.56 -3.61 -23.62
CA PHE A 14 2.56 -2.18 -23.32
C PHE A 14 2.15 -1.31 -24.52
N LEU A 15 1.71 -1.93 -25.63
CA LEU A 15 1.37 -1.21 -26.86
C LEU A 15 -0.04 -0.59 -26.86
N GLY A 16 -0.95 -1.09 -26.01
CA GLY A 16 -2.32 -0.56 -25.91
C GLY A 16 -2.39 0.88 -25.39
N GLU A 17 -3.39 1.62 -25.84
CA GLU A 17 -3.68 2.96 -25.32
C GLU A 17 -4.30 2.86 -23.93
N SER A 18 -3.60 3.40 -22.95
CA SER A 18 -4.16 3.73 -21.64
C SER A 18 -4.40 5.23 -21.62
N ALA A 19 -5.48 5.69 -22.27
CA ALA A 19 -5.88 7.10 -22.22
C ALA A 19 -6.27 7.46 -20.78
N PRO A 20 -5.84 8.60 -20.23
CA PRO A 20 -6.34 9.05 -18.95
C PRO A 20 -7.84 9.33 -19.09
N MET A 21 -8.67 8.58 -18.35
CA MET A 21 -10.04 9.06 -18.13
C MET A 21 -9.93 10.38 -17.36
N ALA A 22 -10.33 11.47 -18.00
CA ALA A 22 -10.50 12.77 -17.35
C ALA A 22 -11.67 12.70 -16.35
N VAL A 23 -11.46 12.03 -15.22
CA VAL A 23 -12.34 12.16 -14.07
C VAL A 23 -11.88 13.45 -13.38
N GLY A 24 -12.54 14.56 -13.68
CA GLY A 24 -12.28 15.83 -13.03
C GLY A 24 -12.30 15.63 -11.52
N ALA A 25 -11.21 15.95 -10.84
CA ALA A 25 -11.19 15.95 -9.39
C ALA A 25 -12.28 16.93 -8.94
N PRO A 26 -13.31 16.50 -8.18
CA PRO A 26 -14.23 17.44 -7.61
C PRO A 26 -13.41 18.36 -6.71
N ASP A 27 -13.54 19.66 -6.94
CA ASP A 27 -12.87 20.72 -6.18
C ASP A 27 -13.49 20.73 -4.76
N ALA A 28 -13.08 19.76 -3.94
CA ALA A 28 -13.71 19.43 -2.67
C ALA A 28 -13.72 20.64 -1.72
N GLU A 29 -12.71 21.52 -1.81
CA GLU A 29 -12.68 22.80 -1.10
C GLU A 29 -13.81 23.74 -1.52
N LYS A 30 -14.07 23.90 -2.83
CA LYS A 30 -15.16 24.78 -3.30
C LYS A 30 -16.54 24.23 -2.95
N ALA A 31 -16.74 22.92 -3.07
CA ALA A 31 -18.00 22.28 -2.69
C ALA A 31 -18.29 22.41 -1.18
N VAL A 32 -17.27 22.37 -0.33
CA VAL A 32 -17.39 22.57 1.13
C VAL A 32 -17.63 24.03 1.50
N ALA A 33 -17.04 24.98 0.75
CA ALA A 33 -17.29 26.41 0.92
C ALA A 33 -18.75 26.77 0.61
N ALA A 34 -19.32 26.18 -0.46
CA ALA A 34 -20.72 26.39 -0.86
C ALA A 34 -21.73 25.89 0.19
N LEU A 35 -21.43 24.79 0.90
CA LEU A 35 -22.27 24.25 1.98
C LEU A 35 -22.21 25.07 3.28
N GLY A 36 -21.20 25.94 3.44
CA GLY A 36 -21.01 26.77 4.63
C GLY A 36 -21.87 28.03 4.67
N ALA A 37 -22.19 28.62 3.53
CA ALA A 37 -22.85 29.92 3.44
C ALA A 37 -24.33 29.91 3.92
N GLY A 38 -24.96 28.74 4.02
CA GLY A 38 -26.37 28.60 4.44
C GLY A 38 -26.60 28.26 5.92
N ALA A 39 -25.56 27.85 6.66
CA ALA A 39 -25.71 27.26 8.00
C ALA A 39 -25.70 28.28 9.15
N ASP A 40 -25.23 29.51 8.91
CA ASP A 40 -25.10 30.56 9.94
C ASP A 40 -26.37 31.40 10.17
N ARG A 41 -27.45 31.17 9.40
CA ARG A 41 -28.65 32.03 9.43
C ARG A 41 -29.83 31.53 10.25
N VAL A 42 -29.75 30.35 10.87
CA VAL A 42 -30.88 29.79 11.63
C VAL A 42 -30.38 29.17 12.94
N ALA A 43 -31.06 29.47 14.05
CA ALA A 43 -30.77 28.90 15.36
C ALA A 43 -31.15 27.41 15.38
N VAL A 44 -30.24 26.55 14.91
CA VAL A 44 -30.52 25.11 14.83
C VAL A 44 -29.96 24.34 16.03
N THR A 45 -30.78 23.44 16.55
CA THR A 45 -30.53 22.55 17.70
C THR A 45 -29.20 21.82 17.56
N ALA A 46 -28.51 21.59 18.69
CA ALA A 46 -27.18 20.98 18.73
C ALA A 46 -27.07 19.63 17.97
N GLY A 47 -28.17 18.89 17.83
CA GLY A 47 -28.25 17.67 17.03
C GLY A 47 -28.07 17.89 15.53
N TYR A 48 -28.66 18.95 14.97
CA TYR A 48 -28.54 19.29 13.54
C TYR A 48 -27.17 19.88 13.19
N ARG A 49 -26.59 20.65 14.13
CA ARG A 49 -25.22 21.15 13.98
C ARG A 49 -24.20 19.99 13.92
N ARG A 50 -24.47 18.91 14.68
CA ARG A 50 -23.68 17.67 14.65
C ARG A 50 -23.84 16.91 13.34
N THR A 51 -25.06 16.73 12.84
CA THR A 51 -25.28 16.03 11.56
C THR A 51 -24.65 16.75 10.37
N ILE A 52 -24.73 18.09 10.32
CA ILE A 52 -24.02 18.88 9.29
C ILE A 52 -22.50 18.72 9.41
N THR A 53 -21.96 18.73 10.63
CA THR A 53 -20.50 18.55 10.85
C THR A 53 -20.05 17.15 10.43
N ASP A 54 -20.83 16.11 10.76
CA ASP A 54 -20.57 14.72 10.38
C ASP A 54 -20.62 14.58 8.85
N ALA A 55 -21.65 15.12 8.20
CA ALA A 55 -21.79 15.11 6.74
C ALA A 55 -20.65 15.85 6.03
N ARG A 56 -20.19 17.00 6.56
CA ARG A 56 -19.04 17.74 6.02
C ARG A 56 -17.75 16.94 6.16
N THR A 57 -17.57 16.28 7.29
CA THR A 57 -16.38 15.44 7.54
C THR A 57 -16.36 14.24 6.60
N ASP A 58 -17.51 13.62 6.36
CA ASP A 58 -17.63 12.48 5.45
C ASP A 58 -17.44 12.89 3.98
N PHE A 59 -17.95 14.06 3.56
CA PHE A 59 -17.68 14.64 2.25
C PHE A 59 -16.18 14.91 2.04
N TRP A 60 -15.50 15.52 3.02
CA TRP A 60 -14.05 15.74 2.97
C TRP A 60 -13.26 14.43 2.85
N ARG A 61 -13.65 13.41 3.64
CA ARG A 61 -13.01 12.08 3.58
C ARG A 61 -13.24 11.38 2.23
N ALA A 62 -14.39 11.58 1.60
CA ALA A 62 -14.67 11.09 0.26
C ALA A 62 -13.77 11.78 -0.76
N GLY A 63 -13.70 13.12 -0.74
CA GLY A 63 -12.81 13.90 -1.60
C GLY A 63 -11.34 13.51 -1.50
N VAL A 64 -10.82 13.25 -0.29
CA VAL A 64 -9.44 12.76 -0.09
C VAL A 64 -9.21 11.38 -0.73
N THR A 65 -10.23 10.52 -0.75
CA THR A 65 -10.10 9.17 -1.32
C THR A 65 -10.21 9.16 -2.82
N ASP A 66 -11.14 9.94 -3.36
CA ASP A 66 -11.28 10.10 -4.80
C ASP A 66 -10.04 10.78 -5.36
N GLY A 67 -9.50 11.79 -4.65
CA GLY A 67 -8.19 12.38 -4.94
C GLY A 67 -7.07 11.34 -4.89
N THR A 68 -7.01 10.51 -3.84
CA THR A 68 -6.01 9.43 -3.76
C THR A 68 -6.17 8.43 -4.91
N ALA A 69 -7.39 8.02 -5.26
CA ALA A 69 -7.66 7.10 -6.35
C ALA A 69 -7.23 7.70 -7.70
N HIS A 70 -7.50 8.99 -7.92
CA HIS A 70 -7.09 9.72 -9.11
C HIS A 70 -5.56 9.76 -9.24
N THR A 71 -4.83 10.12 -8.18
CA THR A 71 -3.36 10.10 -8.18
C THR A 71 -2.82 8.70 -8.50
N ARG A 72 -3.44 7.64 -7.96
CA ARG A 72 -3.01 6.25 -8.24
C ARG A 72 -3.24 5.84 -9.69
N LEU A 73 -4.30 6.33 -10.32
CA LEU A 73 -4.53 6.12 -11.75
C LEU A 73 -3.47 6.86 -12.57
N ALA A 74 -3.18 8.12 -12.24
CA ALA A 74 -2.13 8.90 -12.89
C ALA A 74 -0.74 8.23 -12.77
N ASP A 75 -0.36 7.80 -11.56
CA ASP A 75 0.86 7.03 -11.30
C ASP A 75 0.89 5.75 -12.15
N ALA A 76 -0.26 5.08 -12.28
CA ALA A 76 -0.36 3.83 -13.03
C ALA A 76 -0.11 4.04 -14.53
N HIS A 77 -0.60 5.16 -15.10
CA HIS A 77 -0.36 5.57 -16.47
C HIS A 77 1.10 5.96 -16.71
N ALA A 78 1.70 6.76 -15.82
CA ALA A 78 3.10 7.16 -15.93
C ALA A 78 4.04 5.94 -15.93
N GLU A 79 3.85 5.04 -14.96
CA GLU A 79 4.62 3.78 -14.89
C GLU A 79 4.39 2.86 -16.12
N HIS A 80 3.20 2.88 -16.73
CA HIS A 80 2.94 2.14 -17.97
C HIS A 80 3.75 2.69 -19.14
N ALA A 81 3.81 4.02 -19.28
CA ALA A 81 4.63 4.70 -20.29
C ALA A 81 6.14 4.44 -20.09
N GLU A 82 6.61 4.48 -18.85
CA GLU A 82 7.99 4.13 -18.50
C GLU A 82 8.31 2.66 -18.86
N ALA A 83 7.40 1.73 -18.54
CA ALA A 83 7.58 0.32 -18.87
C ALA A 83 7.62 0.07 -20.38
N ARG A 84 6.77 0.77 -21.15
CA ARG A 84 6.80 0.75 -22.63
C ARG A 84 8.16 1.19 -23.16
N THR A 85 8.69 2.30 -22.64
CA THR A 85 9.99 2.86 -23.04
C THR A 85 11.14 1.90 -22.70
N ALA A 86 11.14 1.36 -21.48
CA ALA A 86 12.18 0.45 -21.00
C ALA A 86 12.23 -0.86 -21.80
N THR A 87 11.06 -1.47 -22.06
CA THR A 87 10.96 -2.72 -22.84
C THR A 87 11.30 -2.49 -24.31
N GLY A 88 10.91 -1.34 -24.88
CA GLY A 88 11.29 -0.95 -26.24
C GLY A 88 12.80 -0.84 -26.42
N ARG A 89 13.50 -0.20 -25.48
CA ARG A 89 14.97 -0.10 -25.50
C ARG A 89 15.64 -1.48 -25.40
N ILE A 90 15.16 -2.35 -24.51
CA ILE A 90 15.67 -3.72 -24.38
C ILE A 90 15.49 -4.51 -25.69
N LEU A 91 14.34 -4.36 -26.34
CA LEU A 91 14.04 -5.04 -27.61
C LEU A 91 14.94 -4.52 -28.74
N ALA A 92 15.18 -3.21 -28.81
CA ALA A 92 16.11 -2.61 -29.77
C ALA A 92 17.54 -3.13 -29.56
N GLU A 93 18.01 -3.19 -28.30
CA GLU A 93 19.30 -3.79 -27.94
C GLU A 93 19.38 -5.28 -28.29
N ALA A 94 18.29 -6.04 -28.12
CA ALA A 94 18.24 -7.45 -28.50
C ALA A 94 18.32 -7.67 -30.01
N ARG A 95 17.69 -6.80 -30.81
CA ARG A 95 17.79 -6.82 -32.28
C ARG A 95 19.21 -6.48 -32.75
N ALA A 96 19.84 -5.47 -32.14
CA ALA A 96 21.21 -5.08 -32.48
C ALA A 96 22.23 -6.20 -32.20
N ASP A 97 22.01 -7.01 -31.17
CA ASP A 97 22.88 -8.14 -30.85
C ASP A 97 22.74 -9.34 -31.82
N GLN A 98 21.71 -9.37 -32.69
CA GLN A 98 21.59 -10.41 -33.72
C GLN A 98 22.41 -10.14 -34.98
N VAL A 99 22.93 -8.92 -35.15
CA VAL A 99 23.76 -8.57 -36.30
C VAL A 99 25.08 -9.34 -36.21
N PRO A 100 25.46 -10.13 -37.23
CA PRO A 100 26.72 -10.87 -37.23
C PRO A 100 27.90 -9.93 -36.99
N THR A 101 28.67 -10.17 -35.94
CA THR A 101 29.90 -9.41 -35.66
C THR A 101 31.09 -10.09 -36.34
N SER A 102 32.10 -9.32 -36.75
CA SER A 102 33.33 -9.88 -37.29
C SER A 102 34.01 -10.84 -36.29
N ASN A 103 34.76 -11.82 -36.79
CA ASN A 103 35.48 -12.82 -35.96
C ASN A 103 36.68 -12.24 -35.19
N SER A 104 36.80 -10.92 -35.10
CA SER A 104 37.85 -10.26 -34.31
C SER A 104 37.60 -10.43 -32.81
N PRO A 105 38.63 -10.71 -32.00
CA PRO A 105 38.52 -10.75 -30.54
C PRO A 105 37.92 -9.46 -29.93
N VAL A 106 38.19 -8.30 -30.55
CA VAL A 106 37.63 -7.01 -30.10
C VAL A 106 36.12 -6.97 -30.30
N ALA A 107 35.64 -7.38 -31.48
CA ALA A 107 34.22 -7.40 -31.81
C ALA A 107 33.43 -8.37 -30.91
N GLN A 108 34.00 -9.54 -30.60
CA GLN A 108 33.42 -10.50 -29.65
C GLN A 108 33.32 -9.93 -28.23
N ARG A 109 34.38 -9.25 -27.75
CA ARG A 109 34.39 -8.61 -26.42
C ARG A 109 33.34 -7.50 -26.31
N GLU A 110 33.17 -6.72 -27.36
CA GLU A 110 32.15 -5.68 -27.40
C GLU A 110 30.73 -6.25 -27.42
N ALA A 111 30.48 -7.29 -28.23
CA ALA A 111 29.21 -7.99 -28.25
C ALA A 111 28.84 -8.54 -26.86
N LEU A 112 29.80 -9.17 -26.17
CA LEU A 112 29.61 -9.65 -24.81
C LEU A 112 29.27 -8.50 -23.84
N ARG A 113 29.98 -7.36 -23.93
CA ARG A 113 29.69 -6.18 -23.09
C ARG A 113 28.29 -5.61 -23.32
N ARG A 114 27.83 -5.55 -24.57
CA ARG A 114 26.46 -5.13 -24.92
C ARG A 114 25.43 -6.09 -24.33
N ARG A 115 25.64 -7.39 -24.49
CA ARG A 115 24.77 -8.44 -23.93
C ARG A 115 24.66 -8.35 -22.41
N ILE A 116 25.79 -8.21 -21.70
CA ILE A 116 25.80 -8.05 -20.23
C ILE A 116 25.01 -6.80 -19.80
N ARG A 117 25.18 -5.68 -20.50
CA ARG A 117 24.44 -4.44 -20.22
C ARG A 117 22.94 -4.63 -20.40
N ARG A 118 22.51 -5.28 -21.49
CA ARG A 118 21.09 -5.59 -21.75
C ARG A 118 20.51 -6.48 -20.66
N LEU A 119 21.18 -7.59 -20.34
CA LEU A 119 20.73 -8.54 -19.30
C LEU A 119 20.56 -7.85 -17.93
N ARG A 120 21.49 -6.96 -17.56
CA ARG A 120 21.36 -6.15 -16.34
C ARG A 120 20.16 -5.19 -16.42
N ALA A 121 19.93 -4.57 -17.57
CA ALA A 121 18.79 -3.68 -17.75
C ALA A 121 17.44 -4.43 -17.70
N GLN A 122 17.36 -5.61 -18.33
CA GLN A 122 16.23 -6.53 -18.23
C GLN A 122 15.94 -6.92 -16.77
N HIS A 123 16.98 -7.36 -16.05
CA HIS A 123 16.84 -7.77 -14.66
C HIS A 123 16.32 -6.63 -13.78
N ARG A 124 16.89 -5.42 -13.91
CA ARG A 124 16.41 -4.23 -13.18
C ARG A 124 14.96 -3.91 -13.49
N HIS A 125 14.55 -3.97 -14.76
CA HIS A 125 13.17 -3.72 -15.15
C HIS A 125 12.20 -4.74 -14.52
N VAL A 126 12.53 -6.04 -14.56
CA VAL A 126 11.68 -7.09 -13.96
C VAL A 126 11.53 -6.89 -12.45
N LEU A 127 12.62 -6.58 -11.75
CA LEU A 127 12.57 -6.31 -10.31
C LEU A 127 11.73 -5.06 -9.98
N ALA A 128 11.92 -3.97 -10.72
CA ALA A 128 11.14 -2.74 -10.57
C ALA A 128 9.65 -2.99 -10.83
N ALA A 129 9.31 -3.66 -11.93
CA ALA A 129 7.94 -4.00 -12.29
C ALA A 129 7.26 -4.87 -11.21
N ARG A 130 7.96 -5.87 -10.68
CA ARG A 130 7.47 -6.71 -9.58
C ARG A 130 7.19 -5.89 -8.31
N ASN A 131 8.09 -4.98 -7.96
CA ASN A 131 7.93 -4.12 -6.80
C ASN A 131 6.77 -3.13 -6.96
N ASN A 132 6.64 -2.52 -8.13
CA ASN A 132 5.54 -1.60 -8.45
C ASN A 132 4.19 -2.33 -8.43
N ALA A 133 4.10 -3.53 -9.03
CA ALA A 133 2.89 -4.36 -8.98
C ALA A 133 2.47 -4.69 -7.53
N ARG A 134 3.43 -5.04 -6.67
CA ARG A 134 3.18 -5.29 -5.23
C ARG A 134 2.67 -4.03 -4.52
N ARG A 135 3.28 -2.87 -4.77
CA ARG A 135 2.87 -1.58 -4.19
C ARG A 135 1.46 -1.19 -4.62
N ARG A 136 1.14 -1.33 -5.91
CA ARG A 136 -0.22 -1.09 -6.44
C ARG A 136 -1.24 -2.03 -5.81
N ALA A 137 -0.95 -3.33 -5.74
CA ALA A 137 -1.86 -4.29 -5.12
C ALA A 137 -2.10 -3.98 -3.64
N ALA A 138 -1.08 -3.54 -2.91
CA ALA A 138 -1.21 -3.08 -1.52
C ALA A 138 -2.06 -1.80 -1.41
N ALA A 139 -1.82 -0.81 -2.28
CA ALA A 139 -2.59 0.43 -2.32
C ALA A 139 -4.07 0.19 -2.64
N LEU A 140 -4.38 -0.65 -3.63
CA LEU A 140 -5.75 -1.04 -3.97
C LEU A 140 -6.45 -1.77 -2.82
N ARG A 141 -5.73 -2.65 -2.10
CA ARG A 141 -6.27 -3.28 -0.89
C ARG A 141 -6.57 -2.26 0.19
N ALA A 142 -5.70 -1.28 0.40
CA ALA A 142 -5.94 -0.20 1.35
C ALA A 142 -7.16 0.64 0.98
N LEU A 143 -7.27 1.06 -0.28
CA LEU A 143 -8.43 1.81 -0.79
C LEU A 143 -9.73 1.04 -0.62
N ARG A 144 -9.76 -0.24 -0.99
CA ARG A 144 -10.94 -1.11 -0.80
C ARG A 144 -11.33 -1.24 0.66
N TYR A 145 -10.36 -1.46 1.55
CA TYR A 145 -10.62 -1.57 2.99
C TYR A 145 -11.21 -0.26 3.55
N LEU A 146 -10.63 0.89 3.19
CA LEU A 146 -11.12 2.19 3.64
C LEU A 146 -12.51 2.50 3.07
N ALA A 147 -12.80 2.15 1.82
CA ALA A 147 -14.11 2.32 1.20
C ALA A 147 -15.18 1.42 1.86
N GLN A 148 -14.88 0.15 2.12
CA GLN A 148 -15.80 -0.78 2.80
C GLN A 148 -16.12 -0.33 4.22
N ARG A 149 -15.15 0.28 4.92
CA ARG A 149 -15.37 0.84 6.25
C ARG A 149 -16.33 2.05 6.22
N ARG A 150 -16.44 2.75 5.09
CA ARG A 150 -17.38 3.87 4.90
C ARG A 150 -18.81 3.43 4.61
N GLY A 151 -19.02 2.39 3.80
CA GLY A 151 -20.37 1.91 3.43
C GLY A 151 -21.24 1.44 4.61
N ARG A 152 -20.67 1.35 5.82
CA ARG A 152 -21.38 0.99 7.05
C ARG A 152 -21.84 2.20 7.87
N THR A 153 -21.78 3.44 7.35
CA THR A 153 -22.27 4.63 8.07
C THR A 153 -23.79 4.72 8.26
N GLY A 154 -24.58 3.73 7.81
CA GLY A 154 -25.94 3.50 8.30
C GLY A 154 -26.02 2.70 9.62
N LEU A 155 -24.94 2.03 10.00
CA LEU A 155 -24.80 1.23 11.22
C LEU A 155 -23.43 1.51 11.82
N LYS A 156 -23.33 2.50 12.72
CA LYS A 156 -22.14 2.83 13.52
C LYS A 156 -21.30 1.58 13.80
N LEU A 157 -20.25 1.36 12.99
CA LEU A 157 -19.19 0.46 13.40
C LEU A 157 -18.35 1.25 14.37
N THR A 158 -18.84 1.31 15.60
CA THR A 158 -18.11 1.84 16.75
C THR A 158 -16.80 1.06 16.79
N LEU A 159 -15.69 1.71 16.38
CA LEU A 159 -14.40 1.22 16.85
C LEU A 159 -14.53 1.14 18.38
N PRO A 160 -14.13 0.03 19.02
CA PRO A 160 -14.14 -0.04 20.47
C PRO A 160 -13.54 1.26 21.02
N GLN A 161 -14.26 1.99 21.88
CA GLN A 161 -13.60 3.04 22.63
C GLN A 161 -12.52 2.35 23.47
N GLY A 162 -11.28 2.86 23.42
CA GLY A 162 -10.17 2.26 24.15
C GLY A 162 -8.87 2.15 23.35
N ALA A 163 -7.83 1.71 24.05
CA ALA A 163 -6.45 1.73 23.58
C ALA A 163 -6.23 0.92 22.29
N ARG A 164 -6.84 -0.26 22.15
CA ARG A 164 -6.73 -1.10 20.93
C ARG A 164 -7.19 -0.37 19.66
N ALA A 165 -8.28 0.39 19.72
CA ALA A 165 -8.73 1.16 18.56
C ALA A 165 -7.82 2.35 18.25
N ALA A 166 -7.22 2.96 19.27
CA ALA A 166 -6.20 4.00 19.07
C ALA A 166 -4.95 3.40 18.39
N ALA A 167 -4.51 2.22 18.80
CA ALA A 167 -3.40 1.51 18.16
C ALA A 167 -3.69 1.21 16.68
N VAL A 168 -4.87 0.68 16.37
CA VAL A 168 -5.30 0.42 14.98
C VAL A 168 -5.30 1.71 14.15
N ARG A 169 -5.84 2.82 14.67
CA ARG A 169 -5.82 4.12 13.96
C ARG A 169 -4.38 4.60 13.71
N SER A 170 -3.51 4.45 14.71
CA SER A 170 -2.10 4.81 14.60
C SER A 170 -1.40 4.02 13.50
N ALA A 171 -1.52 2.69 13.48
CA ALA A 171 -0.90 1.88 12.42
C ALA A 171 -1.44 2.21 11.02
N LEU A 172 -2.76 2.40 10.89
CA LEU A 172 -3.36 2.77 9.61
C LEU A 172 -2.88 4.15 9.12
N SER A 173 -2.53 5.07 10.02
CA SER A 173 -1.93 6.37 9.66
C SER A 173 -0.53 6.24 9.04
N ARG A 174 0.12 5.08 9.18
CA ARG A 174 1.47 4.81 8.68
C ARG A 174 1.49 4.01 7.38
N LEU A 175 0.32 3.75 6.76
CA LEU A 175 0.27 3.06 5.47
C LEU A 175 1.19 3.74 4.44
N GLY A 176 2.00 2.93 3.76
CA GLY A 176 2.97 3.40 2.78
C GLY A 176 4.33 3.81 3.34
N ARG A 177 4.54 3.86 4.67
CA ARG A 177 5.88 4.09 5.25
C ARG A 177 6.81 2.90 4.96
N PRO A 178 8.11 3.13 4.66
CA PRO A 178 9.04 2.06 4.30
C PRO A 178 9.35 1.11 5.47
N TYR A 179 9.62 -0.15 5.15
CA TYR A 179 10.21 -1.10 6.07
C TYR A 179 11.70 -0.83 6.26
N VAL A 180 12.17 -0.78 7.51
CA VAL A 180 13.59 -0.77 7.86
C VAL A 180 13.80 -1.68 9.07
N TRP A 181 14.70 -2.66 8.96
CA TRP A 181 15.02 -3.56 10.05
C TRP A 181 15.49 -2.77 11.27
N GLY A 182 14.91 -3.04 12.45
CA GLY A 182 15.26 -2.32 13.67
C GLY A 182 14.49 -1.02 13.90
N ALA A 183 13.73 -0.51 12.92
CA ALA A 183 13.07 0.79 13.04
C ALA A 183 11.78 0.75 13.88
N THR A 184 11.54 1.80 14.65
CA THR A 184 10.44 1.92 15.64
C THR A 184 9.56 3.16 15.42
N GLY A 185 9.59 3.76 14.23
CA GLY A 185 8.77 4.91 13.86
C GLY A 185 9.41 6.28 14.11
N PRO A 186 8.68 7.38 13.80
CA PRO A 186 7.32 7.39 13.24
C PRO A 186 7.28 7.26 11.70
N ASP A 187 8.42 7.30 11.03
CA ASP A 187 8.50 7.36 9.56
C ASP A 187 8.96 6.06 8.90
N THR A 188 9.64 5.19 9.63
CA THR A 188 10.10 3.88 9.16
C THR A 188 9.85 2.84 10.24
N PHE A 189 9.59 1.59 9.86
CA PHE A 189 9.20 0.54 10.80
C PHE A 189 9.76 -0.82 10.41
N ASP A 190 10.08 -1.68 11.37
CA ASP A 190 9.94 -3.13 11.16
C ASP A 190 8.60 -3.63 11.72
N CYS A 191 8.39 -4.94 11.67
CA CYS A 191 7.12 -5.56 12.03
C CYS A 191 6.72 -5.28 13.50
N SER A 192 7.61 -5.60 14.45
CA SER A 192 7.36 -5.37 15.88
C SER A 192 7.50 -3.91 16.28
N GLY A 193 8.28 -3.11 15.55
CA GLY A 193 8.37 -1.66 15.72
C GLY A 193 7.08 -0.95 15.35
N LEU A 194 6.37 -1.41 14.31
CA LEU A 194 5.05 -0.87 13.94
C LEU A 194 4.01 -1.12 15.04
N THR A 195 3.93 -2.35 15.56
CA THR A 195 2.97 -2.71 16.62
C THR A 195 3.30 -1.97 17.92
N GLN A 196 4.58 -1.95 18.30
CA GLN A 196 5.08 -1.24 19.48
C GLN A 196 4.75 0.25 19.42
N TRP A 197 5.10 0.92 18.34
CA TRP A 197 4.82 2.34 18.16
C TRP A 197 3.31 2.61 18.22
N SER A 198 2.52 1.79 17.54
CA SER A 198 1.06 1.96 17.47
C SER A 198 0.40 1.85 18.84
N TYR A 199 0.80 0.85 19.64
CA TYR A 199 0.30 0.67 21.00
C TYR A 199 0.82 1.72 21.97
N ARG A 200 2.04 2.22 21.77
CA ARG A 200 2.57 3.37 22.54
C ARG A 200 1.71 4.61 22.36
N GLN A 201 1.21 4.88 21.14
CA GLN A 201 0.25 5.97 20.90
C GLN A 201 -1.08 5.79 21.63
N ALA A 202 -1.37 4.56 22.08
CA ALA A 202 -2.54 4.21 22.85
C ALA A 202 -2.27 4.09 24.37
N GLY A 203 -1.07 4.45 24.83
CA GLY A 203 -0.68 4.38 26.23
C GLY A 203 -0.24 2.99 26.72
N ILE A 204 -0.12 2.00 25.82
CA ILE A 204 0.31 0.63 26.18
C ILE A 204 1.73 0.41 25.70
N SER A 205 2.60 -0.04 26.61
CA SER A 205 3.97 -0.43 26.26
C SER A 205 4.01 -1.88 25.77
N LEU A 206 4.57 -2.09 24.58
CA LEU A 206 4.91 -3.42 24.08
C LEU A 206 6.42 -3.61 24.06
N PRO A 207 6.91 -4.84 24.31
CA PRO A 207 8.33 -5.14 24.15
C PRO A 207 8.75 -5.03 22.68
N ARG A 208 10.07 -4.92 22.45
CA ARG A 208 10.60 -4.53 21.14
C ARG A 208 10.53 -5.65 20.11
N THR A 209 10.71 -6.89 20.53
CA THR A 209 10.89 -8.01 19.60
C THR A 209 9.61 -8.83 19.44
N THR A 210 9.47 -9.50 18.29
CA THR A 210 8.36 -10.44 18.08
C THR A 210 8.36 -11.58 19.09
N TYR A 211 9.56 -12.04 19.50
CA TYR A 211 9.76 -13.09 20.50
C TYR A 211 9.23 -12.74 21.89
N GLU A 212 9.23 -11.46 22.24
CA GLU A 212 8.64 -10.99 23.48
C GLU A 212 7.16 -10.67 23.29
N GLN A 213 6.78 -10.01 22.19
CA GLN A 213 5.40 -9.62 21.91
C GLN A 213 4.46 -10.83 21.81
N ILE A 214 4.95 -11.98 21.33
CA ILE A 214 4.16 -13.22 21.24
C ILE A 214 3.74 -13.78 22.60
N ASN A 215 4.29 -13.26 23.71
CA ASN A 215 3.94 -13.66 25.07
C ASN A 215 3.11 -12.61 25.82
N ILE A 216 2.78 -11.49 25.18
CA ILE A 216 2.02 -10.40 25.81
C ILE A 216 0.52 -10.69 25.79
N GLY A 217 -0.17 -10.25 26.85
CA GLY A 217 -1.62 -10.27 26.93
C GLY A 217 -2.20 -11.70 26.94
N ILE A 218 -3.45 -11.83 26.50
CA ILE A 218 -4.14 -13.12 26.50
C ILE A 218 -4.06 -13.80 25.12
N PRO A 219 -3.93 -15.14 25.04
CA PRO A 219 -4.14 -15.86 23.80
C PRO A 219 -5.57 -15.68 23.28
N VAL A 220 -5.72 -15.60 21.95
CA VAL A 220 -7.00 -15.43 21.27
C VAL A 220 -7.18 -16.53 20.21
N ALA A 221 -8.35 -17.17 20.21
CA ALA A 221 -8.70 -18.10 19.14
C ALA A 221 -8.93 -17.35 17.83
N ARG A 222 -8.64 -17.98 16.68
CA ARG A 222 -8.81 -17.35 15.37
C ARG A 222 -10.23 -16.83 15.12
N SER A 223 -11.25 -17.52 15.63
CA SER A 223 -12.66 -17.12 15.55
C SER A 223 -12.96 -15.82 16.30
N ASP A 224 -12.16 -15.49 17.31
CA ASP A 224 -12.41 -14.41 18.26
C ASP A 224 -11.50 -13.20 18.01
N VAL A 225 -10.81 -13.18 16.87
CA VAL A 225 -9.94 -12.08 16.45
C VAL A 225 -10.72 -10.77 16.39
N GLN A 226 -10.19 -9.77 17.07
CA GLN A 226 -10.71 -8.42 17.09
C GLN A 226 -9.67 -7.41 16.58
N PRO A 227 -10.09 -6.25 16.07
CA PRO A 227 -9.17 -5.16 15.76
C PRO A 227 -8.29 -4.80 16.97
N GLY A 228 -6.98 -4.70 16.72
CA GLY A 228 -5.95 -4.50 17.73
C GLY A 228 -5.17 -5.77 18.06
N ASP A 229 -5.77 -6.95 17.96
CA ASP A 229 -5.07 -8.18 18.31
C ASP A 229 -3.79 -8.35 17.48
N LEU A 230 -2.69 -8.74 18.13
CA LEU A 230 -1.42 -9.05 17.49
C LEU A 230 -1.48 -10.44 16.89
N VAL A 231 -1.22 -10.55 15.59
CA VAL A 231 -1.29 -11.79 14.82
C VAL A 231 0.13 -12.20 14.42
N PHE A 232 0.54 -13.39 14.83
CA PHE A 232 1.87 -13.93 14.56
C PHE A 232 1.77 -15.05 13.53
N PRO A 233 2.06 -14.79 12.24
CA PRO A 233 2.11 -15.85 11.22
C PRO A 233 3.33 -16.77 11.38
N SER A 234 4.38 -16.29 12.06
CA SER A 234 5.56 -17.05 12.47
C SER A 234 6.15 -16.41 13.73
N THR A 235 7.19 -17.00 14.32
CA THR A 235 7.89 -16.41 15.47
C THR A 235 8.67 -15.14 15.11
N GLY A 236 9.07 -15.00 13.84
CA GLY A 236 9.88 -13.87 13.34
C GLY A 236 9.06 -12.71 12.76
N HIS A 237 7.72 -12.76 12.80
CA HIS A 237 6.89 -11.71 12.21
C HIS A 237 5.62 -11.46 13.02
N VAL A 238 5.20 -10.20 13.09
CA VAL A 238 3.97 -9.78 13.75
C VAL A 238 3.18 -8.81 12.88
N GLN A 239 1.86 -8.95 12.95
CA GLN A 239 0.89 -8.12 12.26
C GLN A 239 -0.13 -7.64 13.30
N MET A 240 -0.92 -6.62 12.98
CA MET A 240 -2.04 -6.21 13.83
C MET A 240 -3.36 -6.39 13.09
N ALA A 241 -4.32 -7.10 13.70
CA ALA A 241 -5.66 -7.26 13.18
C ALA A 241 -6.37 -5.91 13.09
N ILE A 242 -7.06 -5.68 11.98
CA ILE A 242 -7.83 -4.45 11.75
C ILE A 242 -9.33 -4.72 11.50
N GLY A 243 -9.74 -6.00 11.51
CA GLY A 243 -11.11 -6.43 11.25
C GLY A 243 -11.33 -6.90 9.80
N ASN A 244 -12.50 -7.46 9.51
CA ASN A 244 -12.89 -7.98 8.19
C ASN A 244 -11.89 -9.01 7.59
N GLY A 245 -11.24 -9.80 8.44
CA GLY A 245 -10.21 -10.75 8.00
C GLY A 245 -8.97 -10.08 7.42
N MET A 246 -8.66 -8.84 7.83
CA MET A 246 -7.51 -8.06 7.39
C MET A 246 -6.58 -7.73 8.54
N VAL A 247 -5.31 -7.48 8.19
CA VAL A 247 -4.24 -7.04 9.08
C VAL A 247 -3.49 -5.84 8.49
N VAL A 248 -2.85 -5.06 9.34
CA VAL A 248 -1.82 -4.07 8.97
C VAL A 248 -0.45 -4.59 9.42
N GLU A 249 0.56 -4.43 8.57
CA GLU A 249 1.90 -4.94 8.82
C GLU A 249 2.99 -4.10 8.14
N ALA A 250 4.20 -4.15 8.67
CA ALA A 250 5.45 -3.81 7.97
C ALA A 250 6.14 -5.14 7.60
N PRO A 251 6.04 -5.62 6.34
CA PRO A 251 6.27 -7.04 6.06
C PRO A 251 7.75 -7.45 6.00
N GLU A 252 8.58 -6.76 5.21
CA GLU A 252 9.98 -7.14 4.95
C GLU A 252 10.73 -5.99 4.23
N PRO A 253 12.07 -6.03 4.16
CA PRO A 253 12.87 -5.06 3.40
C PRO A 253 12.40 -4.87 1.95
N GLY A 254 12.42 -3.61 1.49
CA GLY A 254 11.97 -3.23 0.15
C GLY A 254 10.45 -3.09 0.00
N ARG A 255 9.69 -3.36 1.06
CA ARG A 255 8.24 -3.15 1.12
C ARG A 255 7.88 -2.07 2.13
N ASN A 256 6.61 -1.68 2.09
CA ASN A 256 6.08 -0.60 2.91
C ASN A 256 4.99 -1.14 3.82
N VAL A 257 4.66 -0.40 4.87
CA VAL A 257 3.50 -0.64 5.72
C VAL A 257 2.25 -0.76 4.84
N GLN A 258 1.53 -1.87 4.98
CA GLN A 258 0.44 -2.21 4.07
C GLN A 258 -0.68 -2.99 4.77
N ILE A 259 -1.82 -3.06 4.09
CA ILE A 259 -2.92 -3.95 4.46
C ILE A 259 -2.78 -5.28 3.71
N SER A 260 -2.87 -6.36 4.47
CA SER A 260 -2.82 -7.75 3.99
C SER A 260 -4.02 -8.54 4.50
N ARG A 261 -4.30 -9.68 3.87
CA ARG A 261 -5.28 -10.64 4.38
C ARG A 261 -4.73 -11.32 5.62
N LEU A 262 -5.60 -11.58 6.58
CA LEU A 262 -5.29 -12.40 7.74
C LEU A 262 -5.08 -13.85 7.28
N GLY A 263 -3.81 -14.25 7.18
CA GLY A 263 -3.38 -15.60 6.80
C GLY A 263 -3.46 -16.57 7.98
N SER A 264 -2.77 -17.72 7.88
CA SER A 264 -2.54 -18.61 9.02
C SER A 264 -1.74 -17.89 10.11
N ALA A 265 -1.97 -18.26 11.37
CA ALA A 265 -1.25 -17.72 12.52
C ALA A 265 -0.85 -18.85 13.45
N ILE A 266 0.39 -18.79 13.97
CA ILE A 266 0.87 -19.69 15.02
C ILE A 266 0.41 -19.23 16.41
N ALA A 267 0.16 -17.92 16.56
CA ALA A 267 -0.37 -17.33 17.78
C ALA A 267 -1.13 -16.04 17.46
N ILE A 268 -2.14 -15.75 18.27
CA ILE A 268 -2.82 -14.46 18.30
C ILE A 268 -2.86 -14.01 19.75
N ARG A 269 -2.46 -12.77 20.00
CA ARG A 269 -2.41 -12.18 21.33
C ARG A 269 -3.24 -10.91 21.39
N ARG A 270 -3.95 -10.72 22.50
CA ARG A 270 -4.68 -9.49 22.79
C ARG A 270 -3.97 -8.75 23.91
N PRO A 271 -3.21 -7.68 23.59
CA PRO A 271 -2.68 -6.77 24.60
C PRO A 271 -3.81 -6.15 25.43
N GLY A 272 -3.57 -6.04 26.73
CA GLY A 272 -4.47 -5.44 27.72
C GLY A 272 -4.59 -3.93 27.56
#